data_AF-A0A4Y2RVR7-F1
#
_entry.id   AF-A0A4Y2RVR7-F1
#
_cell.length_a   1.000
_cell.length_b   1.000
_cell.length_c   1.000
_cell.angle_alpha   90.00
_cell.angle_beta   90.00
_cell.angle_gamma   90.00
#
_symmetry.space_group_name_H-M   'P 1'
#
loop_
_entity.id
_entity.type
_entity.pdbx_description
1 polymer ?
#
loop_
_entity_poly.entity_id
_entity_poly.type
_entity_poly.pdbx_seq_one_letter_code
_entity_poly.pdbx_strand_id
1 'polypeptide(L)'
;MFRVFTYRKSYKYHDVLQSLVKSYNDSEHRSIGKAPSKVTRDLEPQIFKKLYGYTLKSSKVPLNKGDVVRISKAKKSFRRGYLPGWSDEVFTVSKAYSSHPTTFVVQDLKSEAIKGRFYAEELQKISKRSDDYWNIEKVFKSKGRRRKKEYYVKWKGFDNRFNSWVKAAWMK
;
A
#
# COMPACT_ATOMS: atom_id res chain seq x y z
N MET A 1 -18.87 -26.56 -4.45
CA MET A 1 -19.71 -26.14 -3.32
C MET A 1 -21.13 -25.77 -3.75
N PHE A 2 -21.33 -24.67 -4.50
CA PHE A 2 -22.67 -24.16 -4.83
C PHE A 2 -23.61 -25.17 -5.51
N ARG A 3 -23.10 -26.02 -6.41
CA ARG A 3 -23.90 -27.11 -7.02
C ARG A 3 -24.54 -28.04 -5.98
N VAL A 4 -23.81 -28.37 -4.91
CA VAL A 4 -24.30 -29.23 -3.82
C VAL A 4 -25.37 -28.51 -3.01
N PHE A 5 -25.20 -27.21 -2.76
CA PHE A 5 -26.19 -26.39 -2.05
C PHE A 5 -27.52 -26.29 -2.81
N THR A 6 -27.45 -26.06 -4.12
CA THR A 6 -28.64 -26.02 -4.98
C THR A 6 -29.35 -27.36 -5.01
N TYR A 7 -28.61 -28.46 -5.19
CA TYR A 7 -29.19 -29.81 -5.22
C TYR A 7 -29.87 -30.21 -3.92
N ARG A 8 -29.22 -29.92 -2.78
CA ARG A 8 -29.73 -30.27 -1.44
C ARG A 8 -30.71 -29.25 -0.87
N LYS A 9 -30.91 -28.11 -1.53
CA LYS A 9 -31.66 -26.94 -1.01
C LYS A 9 -31.24 -26.57 0.42
N SER A 10 -29.95 -26.69 0.73
CA SER A 10 -29.40 -26.43 2.06
C SER A 10 -27.97 -25.92 1.97
N TYR A 11 -27.62 -24.97 2.84
CA TYR A 11 -26.26 -24.47 3.00
C TYR A 11 -25.44 -25.27 4.02
N LYS A 12 -26.00 -26.35 4.59
CA LYS A 12 -25.24 -27.26 5.46
C LYS A 12 -24.16 -27.97 4.63
N TYR A 13 -22.90 -27.78 5.01
CA TYR A 13 -21.75 -28.29 4.25
C TYR A 13 -20.82 -29.22 5.03
N HIS A 14 -20.97 -29.33 6.34
CA HIS A 14 -20.03 -30.06 7.20
C HIS A 14 -19.93 -31.55 6.83
N ASP A 15 -21.05 -32.15 6.41
CA ASP A 15 -21.19 -33.55 6.02
C ASP A 15 -20.59 -33.86 4.63
N VAL A 16 -20.46 -32.86 3.77
CA VAL A 16 -19.87 -32.98 2.42
C VAL A 16 -18.49 -32.38 2.28
N LEU A 17 -17.99 -31.69 3.30
CA LEU A 17 -16.71 -31.01 3.21
C LEU A 17 -15.59 -32.01 2.91
N GLN A 18 -15.59 -33.16 3.59
CA GLN A 18 -14.53 -34.16 3.43
C GLN A 18 -14.53 -34.78 2.04
N SER A 19 -15.71 -35.11 1.50
CA SER A 19 -15.83 -35.66 0.15
C SER A 19 -15.44 -34.65 -0.93
N LEU A 20 -15.75 -33.36 -0.71
CA LEU A 20 -15.38 -32.28 -1.61
C LEU A 20 -13.87 -32.02 -1.63
N VAL A 21 -13.22 -32.01 -0.46
CA VAL A 21 -11.76 -31.87 -0.35
C VAL A 21 -11.06 -33.04 -1.04
N LYS A 22 -11.53 -34.28 -0.80
CA LYS A 22 -10.98 -35.46 -1.48
C LYS A 22 -11.11 -35.34 -3.00
N SER A 23 -12.30 -35.04 -3.50
CA SER A 23 -12.54 -34.84 -4.93
C SER A 23 -11.65 -33.74 -5.52
N TYR A 24 -11.47 -32.61 -4.82
CA TYR A 24 -10.62 -31.51 -5.27
C TYR A 24 -9.14 -31.88 -5.34
N ASN A 25 -8.65 -32.61 -4.33
CA ASN A 25 -7.26 -33.04 -4.24
C ASN A 25 -6.90 -34.14 -5.25
N ASP A 26 -7.87 -34.97 -5.64
CA ASP A 26 -7.66 -36.07 -6.60
C ASP A 26 -7.96 -35.65 -8.06
N SER A 27 -8.64 -34.52 -8.27
CA SER A 27 -8.90 -33.99 -9.61
C SER A 27 -7.67 -33.28 -10.18
N GLU A 28 -7.39 -33.48 -11.46
CA GLU A 28 -6.31 -32.76 -12.13
C GLU A 28 -6.66 -31.28 -12.33
N HIS A 29 -5.77 -30.40 -11.88
CA HIS A 29 -5.95 -28.96 -12.04
C HIS A 29 -5.27 -28.49 -13.32
N ARG A 30 -5.99 -27.72 -14.15
CA ARG A 30 -5.49 -27.24 -15.45
C ARG A 30 -4.18 -26.45 -15.37
N SER A 31 -4.02 -25.61 -14.33
CA SER A 31 -2.86 -24.75 -14.14
C SER A 31 -1.56 -25.54 -13.92
N ILE A 32 -1.59 -26.52 -13.02
CA ILE A 32 -0.43 -27.37 -12.71
C ILE A 32 -0.35 -28.61 -13.61
N GLY A 33 -1.48 -29.07 -14.16
CA GLY A 33 -1.63 -30.29 -14.97
C GLY A 33 -1.48 -31.59 -14.18
N LYS A 34 -1.73 -31.56 -12.86
CA LYS A 34 -1.68 -32.71 -11.96
C LYS A 34 -2.73 -32.55 -10.87
N ALA A 35 -3.09 -33.65 -10.24
CA ALA A 35 -3.89 -33.65 -9.03
C ALA A 35 -3.05 -33.19 -7.82
N PRO A 36 -3.55 -32.28 -6.96
CA PRO A 36 -2.83 -31.84 -5.76
C PRO A 36 -2.31 -32.98 -4.87
N SER A 37 -3.06 -34.08 -4.73
CA SER A 37 -2.65 -35.26 -3.94
C SER A 37 -1.45 -36.01 -4.53
N LYS A 38 -1.08 -35.73 -5.78
CA LYS A 38 0.05 -36.34 -6.51
C LYS A 38 1.26 -35.40 -6.64
N VAL A 39 1.24 -34.23 -6.00
CA VAL A 39 2.36 -33.28 -6.04
C VAL A 39 3.42 -33.68 -5.02
N THR A 40 4.64 -33.96 -5.48
CA THR A 40 5.83 -34.24 -4.66
C THR A 40 6.84 -33.09 -4.76
N ARG A 41 7.82 -33.04 -3.84
CA ARG A 41 8.87 -32.00 -3.84
C ARG A 41 9.69 -31.99 -5.13
N ASP A 42 9.93 -33.15 -5.74
CA ASP A 42 10.73 -33.25 -6.98
C ASP A 42 10.04 -32.57 -8.18
N LEU A 43 8.71 -32.43 -8.13
CA LEU A 43 7.92 -31.77 -9.17
C LEU A 43 7.85 -30.25 -8.99
N GLU A 44 8.27 -29.72 -7.84
CA GLU A 44 8.25 -28.30 -7.52
C GLU A 44 8.87 -27.42 -8.62
N PRO A 45 10.10 -27.67 -9.13
CA PRO A 45 10.69 -26.81 -10.16
C PRO A 45 9.89 -26.83 -11.47
N GLN A 46 9.29 -27.97 -11.84
CA GLN A 46 8.47 -28.09 -13.05
C GLN A 46 7.16 -27.34 -12.90
N ILE A 47 6.50 -27.49 -11.76
CA ILE A 47 5.26 -26.79 -11.42
C ILE A 47 5.51 -25.28 -11.35
N PHE A 48 6.58 -24.86 -10.68
CA PHE A 48 6.98 -23.46 -10.58
C PHE A 48 7.23 -22.86 -11.96
N LYS A 49 8.00 -23.55 -12.82
CA LYS A 49 8.24 -23.11 -14.19
C LYS A 49 6.95 -23.03 -15.02
N LYS A 50 6.01 -23.95 -14.82
CA LYS A 50 4.72 -23.92 -15.52
C LYS A 50 3.82 -22.78 -15.07
N LEU A 51 3.76 -22.51 -13.77
CA LEU A 51 2.91 -21.46 -13.19
C LEU A 51 3.52 -20.06 -13.35
N TYR A 52 4.84 -19.94 -13.20
CA TYR A 52 5.54 -18.67 -13.03
C TYR A 52 6.73 -18.49 -13.97
N GLY A 53 7.03 -19.45 -14.85
CA GLY A 53 8.15 -19.39 -15.81
C GLY A 53 7.90 -18.44 -16.98
N TYR A 54 7.26 -17.29 -16.73
CA TYR A 54 7.15 -16.21 -17.69
C TYR A 54 8.35 -15.27 -17.58
N THR A 55 8.71 -14.64 -18.70
CA THR A 55 9.70 -13.56 -18.69
C THR A 55 9.09 -12.34 -18.02
N LEU A 56 9.67 -11.94 -16.88
CA LEU A 56 9.29 -10.71 -16.20
C LEU A 56 9.64 -9.53 -17.11
N LYS A 57 8.64 -8.91 -17.73
CA LYS A 57 8.84 -7.63 -18.40
C LYS A 57 9.25 -6.62 -17.33
N SER A 58 10.41 -6.02 -17.48
CA SER A 58 10.83 -4.93 -16.61
C SER A 58 9.86 -3.76 -16.79
N SER A 59 8.91 -3.64 -15.87
CA SER A 59 8.08 -2.45 -15.77
C SER A 59 8.97 -1.34 -15.23
N LYS A 60 9.41 -0.42 -16.10
CA LYS A 60 10.07 0.81 -15.64
C LYS A 60 9.10 1.53 -14.70
N VAL A 61 9.44 1.55 -13.41
CA VAL A 61 8.73 2.36 -12.44
C VAL A 61 9.27 3.80 -12.54
N PRO A 62 8.42 4.82 -12.69
CA PRO A 62 8.85 6.21 -12.89
C PRO A 62 9.28 6.93 -11.60
N LEU A 63 9.84 6.22 -10.63
CA LEU A 63 10.28 6.78 -9.35
C LEU A 63 11.79 6.66 -9.19
N ASN A 64 12.42 7.80 -8.90
CA ASN A 64 13.85 7.91 -8.66
C ASN A 64 14.13 8.28 -7.19
N LYS A 65 15.35 8.03 -6.74
CA LYS A 65 15.84 8.52 -5.45
C LYS A 65 15.71 10.06 -5.40
N GLY A 66 15.18 10.58 -4.30
CA GLY A 66 14.93 12.01 -4.11
C GLY A 66 13.55 12.48 -4.58
N ASP A 67 12.79 11.63 -5.29
CA ASP A 67 11.41 11.96 -5.64
C ASP A 67 10.56 12.11 -4.38
N VAL A 68 9.71 13.13 -4.39
CA VAL A 68 8.77 13.42 -3.31
C VAL A 68 7.47 12.68 -3.59
N VAL A 69 7.00 11.93 -2.61
CA VAL A 69 5.87 11.00 -2.76
C VAL A 69 4.89 11.07 -1.58
N ARG A 70 3.64 10.66 -1.83
CA ARG A 70 2.64 10.32 -0.81
C ARG A 70 2.42 8.82 -0.78
N ILE A 71 2.04 8.29 0.38
CA ILE A 71 1.79 6.85 0.58
C ILE A 71 0.28 6.61 0.53
N SER A 72 -0.14 5.50 -0.07
CA SER A 72 -1.55 5.12 -0.10
C SER A 72 -2.08 4.79 1.31
N LYS A 73 -3.30 5.23 1.63
CA LYS A 73 -3.96 4.92 2.90
C LYS A 73 -4.49 3.49 2.87
N ALA A 74 -4.31 2.76 3.97
CA ALA A 74 -4.86 1.42 4.12
C ALA A 74 -6.38 1.40 3.91
N LYS A 75 -6.85 0.44 3.09
CA LYS A 75 -8.29 0.28 2.83
C LYS A 75 -8.99 -0.24 4.09
N LYS A 76 -9.99 0.49 4.57
CA LYS A 76 -10.94 0.01 5.59
C LYS A 76 -12.07 -0.79 4.92
N SER A 77 -12.69 -1.71 5.65
CA SER A 77 -13.82 -2.55 5.16
C SER A 77 -14.95 -1.72 4.53
N PHE A 78 -15.25 -0.56 5.14
CA PHE A 78 -16.17 0.44 4.60
C PHE A 78 -15.43 1.76 4.42
N ARG A 79 -15.06 2.08 3.16
CA ARG A 79 -14.46 3.38 2.82
C ARG A 79 -15.52 4.26 2.15
N ARG A 80 -15.64 5.50 2.63
CA ARG A 80 -16.41 6.54 1.94
C ARG A 80 -15.61 7.03 0.73
N GLY A 81 -16.20 6.97 -0.47
CA GLY A 81 -15.52 7.29 -1.73
C GLY A 81 -14.96 8.72 -1.80
N TYR A 82 -15.61 9.67 -1.12
CA TYR A 82 -15.19 11.07 -1.07
C TYR A 82 -13.96 11.33 -0.18
N LEU A 83 -13.50 10.35 0.60
CA LEU A 83 -12.29 10.49 1.42
C LEU A 83 -11.03 10.25 0.58
N PRO A 84 -9.97 11.06 0.80
CA PRO A 84 -8.73 10.93 0.05
C PRO A 84 -8.05 9.58 0.32
N GLY A 85 -7.52 8.98 -0.74
CA GLY A 85 -6.82 7.70 -0.70
C GLY A 85 -5.32 7.79 -0.36
N TRP A 86 -4.76 8.99 -0.26
CA TRP A 86 -3.33 9.23 -0.04
C TRP A 86 -3.08 9.89 1.32
N SER A 87 -1.86 9.71 1.85
CA SER A 87 -1.39 10.36 3.07
C SER A 87 -1.40 11.88 2.93
N ASP A 88 -1.73 12.58 4.01
CA ASP A 88 -1.56 14.03 4.08
C ASP A 88 -0.08 14.39 4.25
N GLU A 89 0.66 13.58 5.02
CA GLU A 89 2.13 13.62 5.13
C GLU A 89 2.82 13.26 3.81
N VAL A 90 4.00 13.85 3.62
CA VAL A 90 4.82 13.71 2.43
C VAL A 90 6.18 13.13 2.79
N PHE A 91 6.66 12.26 1.90
CA PHE A 91 7.87 11.50 2.07
C PHE A 91 8.79 11.67 0.88
N THR A 92 10.04 11.25 1.03
CA THR A 92 11.04 11.23 -0.03
C THR A 92 11.53 9.82 -0.26
N VAL A 93 11.68 9.42 -1.52
CA VAL A 93 12.24 8.11 -1.87
C VAL A 93 13.73 8.09 -1.53
N SER A 94 14.12 7.21 -0.61
CA SER A 94 15.52 7.08 -0.17
C SER A 94 16.28 6.04 -1.00
N LYS A 95 15.63 4.92 -1.33
CA LYS A 95 16.24 3.82 -2.08
C LYS A 95 15.21 3.04 -2.90
N ALA A 96 15.61 2.61 -4.09
CA ALA A 96 14.88 1.65 -4.91
C ALA A 96 15.59 0.29 -4.86
N TYR A 97 14.82 -0.79 -4.83
CA TYR A 97 15.30 -2.16 -4.89
C TYR A 97 14.77 -2.84 -6.14
N SER A 98 15.68 -3.43 -6.92
CA SER A 98 15.38 -4.17 -8.14
C SER A 98 14.79 -5.57 -7.88
N SER A 99 13.85 -5.66 -6.93
CA SER A 99 12.99 -6.84 -6.75
C SER A 99 11.98 -6.94 -7.88
N HIS A 100 11.30 -8.08 -8.00
CA HIS A 100 10.18 -8.25 -8.94
C HIS A 100 8.88 -8.48 -8.16
N PRO A 101 7.98 -7.48 -8.06
CA PRO A 101 8.09 -6.13 -8.62
C PRO A 101 9.04 -5.20 -7.84
N THR A 102 9.45 -4.08 -8.46
CA THR A 102 10.37 -3.09 -7.86
C THR A 102 9.75 -2.48 -6.61
N THR A 103 10.54 -2.35 -5.55
CA THR A 103 10.07 -1.81 -4.28
C THR A 103 10.96 -0.68 -3.78
N PHE A 104 10.39 0.19 -2.96
CA PHE A 104 11.01 1.44 -2.54
C PHE A 104 11.03 1.56 -1.02
N VAL A 105 12.08 2.17 -0.50
CA VAL A 105 12.12 2.68 0.87
C VAL A 105 11.96 4.19 0.80
N VAL A 106 11.14 4.71 1.70
CA VAL A 106 10.84 6.14 1.80
C VAL A 106 11.24 6.63 3.19
N GLN A 107 11.56 7.91 3.27
CA GLN A 107 11.92 8.59 4.50
C GLN A 107 11.05 9.83 4.70
N ASP A 108 10.88 10.24 5.95
CA ASP A 108 10.19 11.48 6.30
C ASP A 108 11.03 12.73 5.96
N LEU A 109 10.47 13.91 6.26
CA LEU A 109 11.16 15.19 6.07
C LEU A 109 12.37 15.39 7.00
N LYS A 110 12.49 14.62 8.08
CA LYS A 110 13.65 14.59 9.00
C LYS A 110 14.67 13.51 8.63
N SER A 111 14.51 12.85 7.48
CA SER A 111 15.35 11.75 7.02
C SER A 111 15.28 10.48 7.89
N GLU A 112 14.21 10.29 8.66
CA GLU A 112 13.90 9.02 9.31
C GLU A 112 13.25 8.06 8.32
N ALA A 113 13.81 6.86 8.16
CA ALA A 113 13.27 5.85 7.26
C ALA A 113 11.96 5.27 7.81
N ILE A 114 10.94 5.18 6.96
CA ILE A 114 9.71 4.47 7.31
C ILE A 114 9.98 2.97 7.27
N LYS A 115 9.49 2.27 8.30
CA LYS A 115 9.59 0.81 8.38
C LYS A 115 8.82 0.14 7.24
N GLY A 116 9.51 -0.67 6.45
CA GLY A 116 8.94 -1.47 5.39
C GLY A 116 9.44 -1.09 4.00
N ARG A 117 8.87 -1.74 2.98
CA ARG A 117 9.12 -1.47 1.57
C ARG A 117 7.77 -1.29 0.89
N PHE A 118 7.70 -0.33 -0.02
CA PHE A 118 6.48 0.04 -0.73
C PHE A 118 6.57 -0.32 -2.19
N TYR A 119 5.46 -0.74 -2.78
CA TYR A 119 5.34 -0.88 -4.22
C TYR A 119 5.17 0.48 -4.90
N ALA A 120 5.39 0.51 -6.21
CA ALA A 120 5.19 1.72 -7.01
C ALA A 120 3.76 2.25 -6.92
N GLU A 121 2.80 1.33 -6.93
CA GLU A 121 1.36 1.58 -6.88
C GLU A 121 0.91 2.17 -5.54
N GLU A 122 1.71 1.97 -4.50
CA GLU A 122 1.47 2.50 -3.16
C GLU A 122 2.07 3.89 -2.95
N LEU A 123 2.79 4.42 -3.97
CA LEU A 123 3.48 5.70 -3.93
C LEU A 123 3.00 6.63 -5.05
N GLN A 124 2.52 7.81 -4.68
CA GLN A 124 2.17 8.86 -5.64
C GLN A 124 3.25 9.94 -5.66
N LYS A 125 3.95 10.08 -6.80
CA LYS A 125 4.86 11.21 -7.03
C LYS A 125 4.09 12.52 -7.01
N ILE A 126 4.62 13.50 -6.29
CA ILE A 126 4.10 14.87 -6.26
C ILE A 126 5.17 15.82 -6.79
N SER A 127 4.77 16.75 -7.65
CA SER A 127 5.59 17.90 -8.01
C SER A 127 5.44 18.94 -6.92
N LYS A 128 6.40 19.07 -6.01
CA LYS A 128 6.43 20.21 -5.09
C LYS A 128 6.64 21.49 -5.90
N ARG A 129 5.75 22.48 -5.78
CA ARG A 129 6.15 23.89 -5.91
C ARG A 129 6.79 24.29 -4.58
N SER A 130 7.84 25.12 -4.61
CA SER A 130 8.55 25.59 -3.40
C SER A 130 7.61 26.23 -2.36
N ASP A 131 6.44 26.69 -2.82
CA ASP A 131 5.47 27.48 -2.05
C ASP A 131 4.20 26.69 -1.69
N ASP A 132 4.12 25.38 -1.95
CA ASP A 132 2.96 24.58 -1.54
C ASP A 132 3.02 24.32 -0.03
N TYR A 133 2.29 25.14 0.72
CA TYR A 133 2.14 25.03 2.17
C TYR A 133 1.34 23.77 2.55
N TRP A 134 1.74 23.14 3.67
CA TRP A 134 1.01 22.02 4.23
C TRP A 134 -0.32 22.47 4.84
N ASN A 135 -1.33 21.59 4.83
CA ASN A 135 -2.60 21.88 5.50
C ASN A 135 -2.40 21.97 7.01
N ILE A 136 -2.96 23.00 7.65
CA ILE A 136 -2.94 23.14 9.11
C ILE A 136 -4.10 22.33 9.70
N GLU A 137 -3.81 21.52 10.71
CA GLU A 137 -4.82 20.78 11.47
C GLU A 137 -5.34 21.61 12.64
N LYS A 138 -4.43 22.22 13.39
CA LYS A 138 -4.77 22.97 14.60
C LYS A 138 -3.73 24.06 14.88
N VAL A 139 -4.21 25.19 15.40
CA VAL A 139 -3.35 26.24 15.97
C VAL A 139 -3.35 26.10 17.49
N PHE A 140 -2.16 26.01 18.09
CA PHE A 140 -2.02 25.84 19.54
C PHE A 140 -1.76 27.16 20.27
N LYS A 141 -0.90 28.00 19.71
CA LYS A 141 -0.46 29.25 20.35
C LYS A 141 -0.33 30.35 19.30
N SER A 142 -0.44 31.59 19.75
CA SER A 142 -0.08 32.77 18.96
C SER A 142 0.86 33.66 19.74
N LYS A 143 1.83 34.28 19.08
CA LYS A 143 2.73 35.27 19.69
C LYS A 143 2.95 36.47 18.77
N GLY A 144 3.40 37.58 19.35
CA GLY A 144 3.67 38.82 18.62
C GLY A 144 2.44 39.69 18.39
N ARG A 145 2.66 40.88 17.81
CA ARG A 145 1.60 41.86 17.48
C ARG A 145 1.73 42.33 16.02
N ARG A 146 0.59 42.62 15.39
CA ARG A 146 0.46 43.14 14.01
C ARG A 146 1.29 42.31 13.01
N ARG A 147 2.25 42.94 12.30
CA ARG A 147 3.06 42.32 11.24
C ARG A 147 4.01 41.22 11.70
N LYS A 148 4.34 41.14 13.00
CA LYS A 148 5.18 40.09 13.58
C LYS A 148 4.38 38.98 14.27
N LYS A 149 3.07 38.87 13.95
CA LYS A 149 2.22 37.82 14.52
C LYS A 149 2.60 36.45 13.93
N GLU A 150 2.82 35.49 14.80
CA GLU A 150 3.15 34.11 14.45
C GLU A 150 2.23 33.14 15.18
N TYR A 151 2.01 31.98 14.58
CA TYR A 151 1.18 30.92 15.11
C TYR A 151 1.97 29.62 15.21
N TYR A 152 1.83 28.94 16.34
CA TYR A 152 2.38 27.60 16.54
C TYR A 152 1.34 26.58 16.07
N VAL A 153 1.66 25.87 15.00
CA VAL A 153 0.70 25.03 14.27
C VAL A 153 1.03 23.56 14.33
N LYS A 154 -0.02 22.75 14.36
CA LYS A 154 -0.02 21.33 14.05
C LYS A 154 -0.32 21.17 12.56
N TRP A 155 0.60 20.55 11.83
CA TRP A 155 0.39 20.23 10.42
C TRP A 155 -0.43 18.94 10.29
N LYS A 156 -1.39 18.94 9.36
CA LYS A 156 -2.33 17.86 9.14
C LYS A 156 -1.62 16.61 8.65
N GLY A 157 -1.77 15.53 9.41
CA GLY A 157 -1.21 14.22 9.10
C GLY A 157 0.28 14.07 9.41
N PHE A 158 0.97 15.12 9.86
CA PHE A 158 2.35 15.03 10.33
C PHE A 158 2.38 14.74 11.83
N ASP A 159 3.49 14.21 12.35
CA ASP A 159 3.69 14.03 13.79
C ASP A 159 3.92 15.38 14.54
N ASN A 160 3.73 15.41 15.85
CA ASN A 160 3.92 16.60 16.71
C ASN A 160 5.35 17.15 16.63
N ARG A 161 6.31 16.29 16.28
CA ARG A 161 7.70 16.64 16.03
C ARG A 161 7.89 17.65 14.88
N PHE A 162 6.88 17.82 14.01
CA PHE A 162 6.91 18.77 12.91
C PHE A 162 6.21 20.10 13.23
N ASN A 163 5.63 20.25 14.42
CA ASN A 163 4.95 21.48 14.81
C ASN A 163 5.94 22.66 14.80
N SER A 164 5.55 23.75 14.15
CA SER A 164 6.44 24.90 13.94
C SER A 164 5.70 26.23 14.07
N TRP A 165 6.47 27.29 14.27
CA TRP A 165 5.94 28.66 14.21
C TRP A 165 5.88 29.12 12.76
N VAL A 166 4.71 29.58 12.33
CA VAL A 166 4.48 30.14 11.00
C VAL A 166 4.02 31.58 11.11
N LYS A 167 4.42 32.41 10.14
CA LYS A 167 4.00 33.80 10.06
C LYS A 167 2.50 33.86 9.78
N ALA A 168 1.79 34.79 10.42
CA ALA A 168 0.38 35.04 10.15
C ALA A 168 0.12 35.37 8.67
N ALA A 169 1.08 35.97 7.98
CA ALA A 169 1.00 36.27 6.55
C ALA A 169 0.91 35.01 5.66
N TRP A 170 1.27 33.83 6.17
CA TRP A 170 1.21 32.55 5.47
C TRP A 170 -0.09 31.79 5.73
N MET A 171 -0.90 32.24 6.69
CA MET A 171 -2.26 31.76 6.89
C MET A 171 -3.19 32.59 5.99
N LYS A 172 -3.37 32.13 4.75
CA LYS A 172 -4.44 32.61 3.88
C LYS A 172 -5.65 31.70 3.99
#